data_AF-A0A1F9YF76-F1
#
_entry.id   AF-A0A1F9YF76-F1
#
_cell.length_a   1.000
_cell.length_b   1.000
_cell.length_c   1.000
_cell.angle_alpha   90.00
_cell.angle_beta   90.00
_cell.angle_gamma   90.00
#
_symmetry.space_group_name_H-M   'P 1'
#
loop_
_entity.id
_entity.type
_entity.pdbx_description
1 polymer ?
#
loop_
_entity_poly.entity_id
_entity_poly.type
_entity_poly.pdbx_seq_one_letter_code
_entity_poly.pdbx_strand_id
1 'polypeptide(L)'
;MVTTILLATSLAASAAAPAPSLVVRLEASLSESEFARRLLVATESVPRHEVHAAGLPRAVDVRGGGRPEIVLDLVKVEELPAAELTAQYALALARAAVAAPVPLVEAEQAAWQWTAQILVERAAEDPALSAVLARAQLRPEKDAPVLSRAAAYLALFERDPRAFYWAVESGGGFPREAVRLTDLEDLVALRGREIAALERAPQGVYGELGNRRYPVSLVRAAFALRSGGQLVRLREALGAYDTAGIPSLRAALTRWRRR
;
A
#
# COMPACT_ATOMS: atom_id res chain seq x y z
N MET A 1 -48.10 -61.46 -4.43
CA MET A 1 -47.77 -60.30 -5.29
C MET A 1 -46.73 -59.48 -4.54
N VAL A 2 -45.49 -59.44 -5.03
CA VAL A 2 -44.37 -58.70 -4.40
C VAL A 2 -44.07 -57.52 -5.33
N THR A 3 -44.33 -56.31 -4.86
CA THR A 3 -44.09 -55.07 -5.59
C THR A 3 -42.65 -54.64 -5.33
N THR A 4 -41.75 -54.92 -6.26
CA THR A 4 -40.37 -54.43 -6.24
C THR A 4 -40.35 -52.96 -6.64
N ILE A 5 -40.08 -52.07 -5.68
CA ILE A 5 -39.87 -50.64 -5.92
C ILE A 5 -38.39 -50.44 -6.28
N LEU A 6 -38.11 -50.18 -7.56
CA LEU A 6 -36.79 -49.75 -8.04
C LEU A 6 -36.59 -48.27 -7.68
N LEU A 7 -35.88 -48.01 -6.60
CA LEU A 7 -35.36 -46.68 -6.26
C LEU A 7 -34.19 -46.38 -7.21
N ALA A 8 -34.47 -45.62 -8.28
CA ALA A 8 -33.45 -45.02 -9.12
C ALA A 8 -32.78 -43.87 -8.35
N THR A 9 -31.70 -44.17 -7.65
CA THR A 9 -30.84 -43.15 -7.03
C THR A 9 -30.12 -42.39 -8.13
N SER A 10 -30.71 -41.28 -8.57
CA SER A 10 -30.09 -40.32 -9.47
C SER A 10 -28.84 -39.74 -8.79
N LEU A 11 -27.67 -40.30 -9.09
CA LEU A 11 -26.38 -39.66 -8.87
C LEU A 11 -26.28 -38.43 -9.79
N ALA A 12 -26.92 -37.34 -9.39
CA ALA A 12 -26.58 -36.03 -9.91
C ALA A 12 -25.19 -35.72 -9.38
N ALA A 13 -24.17 -35.85 -10.23
CA ALA A 13 -22.84 -35.36 -9.96
C ALA A 13 -22.95 -33.85 -9.71
N SER A 14 -22.98 -33.47 -8.44
CA SER A 14 -22.94 -32.07 -8.03
C SER A 14 -21.61 -31.52 -8.50
N ALA A 15 -21.63 -30.74 -9.58
CA ALA A 15 -20.48 -30.00 -10.02
C ALA A 15 -20.12 -29.04 -8.88
N ALA A 16 -19.04 -29.34 -8.16
CA ALA A 16 -18.54 -28.48 -7.11
C ALA A 16 -18.33 -27.09 -7.70
N ALA A 17 -18.93 -26.07 -7.06
CA ALA A 17 -18.73 -24.69 -7.48
C ALA A 17 -17.21 -24.39 -7.53
N PRO A 18 -16.73 -23.66 -8.55
CA PRO A 18 -15.33 -23.31 -8.63
C PRO A 18 -14.91 -22.58 -7.35
N ALA A 19 -13.74 -22.94 -6.82
CA ALA A 19 -13.20 -22.27 -5.65
C ALA A 19 -13.07 -20.76 -5.94
N PRO A 20 -13.40 -19.88 -4.97
CA PRO A 20 -13.24 -18.46 -5.16
C PRO A 20 -11.77 -18.12 -5.41
N SER A 21 -11.54 -17.08 -6.23
CA SER A 21 -10.19 -16.61 -6.51
C SER A 21 -9.48 -16.15 -5.23
N LEU A 22 -8.14 -16.08 -5.27
CA LEU A 22 -7.36 -15.65 -4.12
C LEU A 22 -7.71 -14.22 -3.70
N VAL A 23 -7.86 -13.32 -4.68
CA VAL A 23 -8.29 -11.94 -4.46
C VAL A 23 -9.58 -11.89 -3.66
N VAL A 24 -10.62 -12.64 -4.08
CA VAL A 24 -11.92 -12.65 -3.39
C VAL A 24 -11.78 -13.12 -1.94
N ARG A 25 -10.94 -14.13 -1.70
CA ARG A 25 -10.67 -14.62 -0.33
C ARG A 25 -9.95 -13.58 0.53
N LEU A 26 -8.97 -12.87 -0.03
CA LEU A 26 -8.24 -11.82 0.67
C LEU A 26 -9.12 -10.61 0.97
N GLU A 27 -9.95 -10.18 0.02
CA GLU A 27 -10.91 -9.09 0.22
C GLU A 27 -11.96 -9.45 1.28
N ALA A 28 -12.47 -10.69 1.27
CA ALA A 28 -13.37 -11.17 2.31
C ALA A 28 -12.70 -11.14 3.70
N SER A 29 -11.46 -11.62 3.81
CA SER A 29 -10.69 -11.57 5.07
C SER A 29 -10.43 -10.15 5.57
N LEU A 30 -10.13 -9.23 4.64
CA LEU A 30 -9.92 -7.83 4.96
C LEU A 30 -11.21 -7.09 5.32
N SER A 31 -12.36 -7.53 4.80
CA SER A 31 -13.64 -6.85 4.99
C SER A 31 -14.09 -6.72 6.45
N GLU A 32 -13.47 -7.45 7.39
CA GLU A 32 -13.75 -7.33 8.83
C GLU A 32 -13.16 -6.03 9.41
N SER A 33 -12.03 -5.52 8.86
CA SER A 33 -11.45 -4.22 9.22
C SER A 33 -12.23 -3.07 8.58
N GLU A 34 -12.62 -2.09 9.40
CA GLU A 34 -13.31 -0.89 8.90
C GLU A 34 -12.45 -0.10 7.92
N PHE A 35 -11.16 0.03 8.25
CA PHE A 35 -10.24 0.76 7.40
C PHE A 35 -9.99 0.02 6.08
N ALA A 36 -9.84 -1.31 6.12
CA ALA A 36 -9.66 -2.08 4.91
C ALA A 36 -10.89 -2.00 3.98
N ARG A 37 -12.12 -1.99 4.51
CA ARG A 37 -13.32 -1.74 3.69
C ARG A 37 -13.24 -0.41 2.93
N ARG A 38 -12.76 0.66 3.57
CA ARG A 38 -12.58 1.96 2.90
C ARG A 38 -11.53 1.89 1.79
N LEU A 39 -10.41 1.19 2.00
CA LEU A 39 -9.41 0.99 0.95
C LEU A 39 -9.96 0.16 -0.21
N LEU A 40 -10.74 -0.90 0.07
CA LEU A 40 -11.35 -1.72 -0.98
C LEU A 40 -12.29 -0.89 -1.87
N VAL A 41 -13.08 0.01 -1.28
CA VAL A 41 -13.92 0.96 -2.03
C VAL A 41 -13.05 1.96 -2.80
N ALA A 42 -12.04 2.55 -2.17
CA ALA A 42 -11.15 3.51 -2.82
C ALA A 42 -10.36 2.91 -4.00
N THR A 43 -10.16 1.59 -3.98
CA THR A 43 -9.42 0.83 -5.01
C THR A 43 -10.33 -0.09 -5.84
N GLU A 44 -11.65 0.12 -5.80
CA GLU A 44 -12.60 -0.72 -6.54
C GLU A 44 -12.27 -0.76 -8.04
N SER A 45 -11.88 0.39 -8.61
CA SER A 45 -11.53 0.52 -10.03
C SER A 45 -10.12 0.04 -10.39
N VAL A 46 -9.29 -0.36 -9.41
CA VAL A 46 -7.91 -0.81 -9.64
C VAL A 46 -7.91 -2.26 -10.13
N PRO A 47 -7.37 -2.56 -11.33
CA PRO A 47 -7.30 -3.95 -11.82
C PRO A 47 -6.51 -4.86 -10.88
N ARG A 48 -6.98 -6.10 -10.72
CA ARG A 48 -6.33 -7.14 -9.90
C ARG A 48 -6.02 -8.34 -10.80
N HIS A 49 -4.76 -8.77 -10.79
CA HIS A 49 -4.29 -9.85 -11.64
C HIS A 49 -3.63 -10.95 -10.82
N GLU A 50 -4.15 -12.16 -10.94
CA GLU A 50 -3.51 -13.38 -10.43
C GLU A 50 -2.70 -14.00 -11.56
N VAL A 51 -1.38 -14.10 -11.36
CA VAL A 51 -0.43 -14.50 -12.40
C VAL A 51 0.53 -15.54 -11.85
N HIS A 52 0.89 -16.53 -12.66
CA HIS A 52 1.91 -17.50 -12.30
C HIS A 52 3.30 -17.01 -12.71
N ALA A 53 4.26 -16.98 -11.78
CA ALA A 53 5.67 -16.68 -12.03
C ALA A 53 5.89 -15.33 -12.73
N ALA A 54 5.36 -14.27 -12.14
CA ALA A 54 5.39 -12.93 -12.70
C ALA A 54 6.78 -12.26 -12.62
N GLY A 55 7.74 -12.91 -11.96
CA GLY A 55 9.08 -12.36 -11.72
C GLY A 55 9.05 -11.12 -10.82
N LEU A 56 7.97 -10.94 -10.06
CA LEU A 56 7.79 -9.77 -9.19
C LEU A 56 8.80 -9.79 -8.04
N PRO A 57 9.22 -8.63 -7.50
CA PRO A 57 10.05 -8.61 -6.31
C PRO A 57 9.30 -9.09 -5.06
N ARG A 58 7.96 -9.06 -5.06
CA ARG A 58 7.08 -9.44 -3.95
C ARG A 58 5.96 -10.36 -4.42
N ALA A 59 5.29 -11.03 -3.48
CA ALA A 59 4.14 -11.88 -3.80
C ALA A 59 2.92 -11.06 -4.20
N VAL A 60 2.74 -9.87 -3.60
CA VAL A 60 1.78 -8.86 -4.05
C VAL A 60 2.52 -7.56 -4.33
N ASP A 61 2.34 -7.00 -5.51
CA ASP A 61 2.95 -5.71 -5.88
C ASP A 61 1.97 -4.81 -6.65
N VAL A 62 2.28 -3.52 -6.68
CA VAL A 62 1.52 -2.52 -7.45
C VAL A 62 2.35 -2.10 -8.64
N ARG A 63 1.83 -2.31 -9.85
CA ARG A 63 2.42 -1.82 -11.10
C ARG A 63 1.65 -0.61 -11.61
N GLY A 64 2.26 0.14 -12.52
CA GLY A 64 1.63 1.29 -13.15
C GLY A 64 1.60 2.51 -12.23
N GLY A 65 2.03 3.67 -12.77
CA GLY A 65 1.97 4.95 -12.08
C GLY A 65 0.53 5.46 -11.98
N GLY A 66 0.17 6.50 -12.76
CA GLY A 66 -1.19 7.07 -12.76
C GLY A 66 -2.34 6.14 -13.16
N ARG A 67 -2.08 4.86 -13.42
CA ARG A 67 -3.06 3.76 -13.55
C ARG A 67 -2.49 2.55 -12.80
N PRO A 68 -2.64 2.50 -11.47
CA PRO A 68 -2.13 1.38 -10.70
C PRO A 68 -2.88 0.09 -11.07
N GLU A 69 -2.19 -1.03 -10.98
CA GLU A 69 -2.74 -2.39 -11.04
C GLU A 69 -2.10 -3.21 -9.91
N ILE A 70 -2.88 -4.07 -9.25
CA ILE A 70 -2.40 -4.97 -8.19
C ILE A 70 -2.15 -6.33 -8.81
N VAL A 71 -0.94 -6.85 -8.65
CA VAL A 71 -0.53 -8.13 -9.24
C VAL A 71 -0.11 -9.09 -8.13
N LEU A 72 -0.71 -10.28 -8.13
CA LEU A 72 -0.43 -11.37 -7.20
C LEU A 72 0.33 -12.47 -7.95
N ASP A 73 1.58 -12.72 -7.54
CA ASP A 73 2.39 -13.84 -8.05
C ASP A 73 2.03 -15.11 -7.28
N LEU A 74 1.20 -15.96 -7.89
CA LEU A 74 0.64 -17.15 -7.24
C LEU A 74 1.71 -18.12 -6.73
N VAL A 75 2.87 -18.19 -7.38
CA VAL A 75 3.98 -19.06 -6.94
C VAL A 75 4.52 -18.57 -5.60
N LYS A 76 4.73 -17.26 -5.46
CA LYS A 76 5.25 -16.67 -4.22
C LYS A 76 4.21 -16.61 -3.12
N VAL A 77 2.95 -16.45 -3.49
CA VAL A 77 1.85 -16.42 -2.51
C VAL A 77 1.76 -17.75 -1.76
N GLU A 78 1.93 -18.88 -2.44
CA GLU A 78 1.86 -20.21 -1.82
C GLU A 78 2.92 -20.44 -0.73
N GLU A 79 4.01 -19.69 -0.77
CA GLU A 79 5.11 -19.78 0.21
C GLU A 79 4.88 -18.91 1.46
N LEU A 80 3.87 -18.04 1.45
CA LEU A 80 3.65 -17.06 2.51
C LEU A 80 2.65 -17.53 3.58
N PRO A 81 2.93 -17.27 4.87
CA PRO A 81 1.91 -17.37 5.91
C PRO A 81 0.72 -16.46 5.61
N ALA A 82 -0.50 -16.90 5.96
CA ALA A 82 -1.72 -16.15 5.68
C ALA A 82 -1.68 -14.70 6.21
N ALA A 83 -1.17 -14.48 7.43
CA ALA A 83 -1.04 -13.13 7.99
C ALA A 83 -0.06 -12.24 7.22
N GLU A 84 1.04 -12.81 6.71
CA GLU A 84 2.02 -12.09 5.89
C GLU A 84 1.41 -11.76 4.52
N LEU A 85 0.69 -12.69 3.91
CA LEU A 85 -0.03 -12.44 2.66
C LEU A 85 -1.08 -11.33 2.81
N THR A 86 -1.87 -11.35 3.88
CA THR A 86 -2.84 -10.29 4.21
C THR A 86 -2.14 -8.95 4.39
N ALA A 87 -0.99 -8.91 5.08
CA ALA A 87 -0.21 -7.69 5.24
C ALA A 87 0.32 -7.16 3.89
N GLN A 88 0.81 -8.04 3.00
CA GLN A 88 1.25 -7.65 1.67
C GLN A 88 0.11 -7.14 0.80
N TYR A 89 -1.05 -7.78 0.85
CA TYR A 89 -2.24 -7.34 0.10
C TYR A 89 -2.77 -6.01 0.62
N ALA A 90 -2.84 -5.81 1.94
CA ALA A 90 -3.21 -4.53 2.55
C ALA A 90 -2.23 -3.40 2.15
N LEU A 91 -0.92 -3.67 2.14
CA LEU A 91 0.07 -2.70 1.68
C LEU A 91 -0.09 -2.36 0.20
N ALA A 92 -0.39 -3.35 -0.64
CA ALA A 92 -0.65 -3.12 -2.06
C ALA A 92 -1.91 -2.26 -2.28
N LEU A 93 -3.01 -2.54 -1.57
CA LEU A 93 -4.22 -1.70 -1.61
C LEU A 93 -3.92 -0.26 -1.16
N ALA A 94 -3.17 -0.11 -0.07
CA ALA A 94 -2.79 1.19 0.46
C ALA A 94 -1.95 1.98 -0.55
N ARG A 95 -0.96 1.34 -1.19
CA ARG A 95 -0.16 1.95 -2.26
C ARG A 95 -0.98 2.29 -3.49
N ALA A 96 -1.88 1.42 -3.92
CA ALA A 96 -2.76 1.66 -5.05
C ALA A 96 -3.74 2.82 -4.78
N ALA A 97 -4.20 2.97 -3.52
CA ALA A 97 -5.07 4.08 -3.13
C ALA A 97 -4.35 5.44 -3.16
N VAL A 98 -3.07 5.49 -2.78
CA VAL A 98 -2.30 6.75 -2.87
C VAL A 98 -1.72 6.98 -4.27
N ALA A 99 -1.48 5.92 -5.04
CA ALA A 99 -0.89 5.83 -6.39
C ALA A 99 -0.50 7.17 -7.02
N ALA A 100 0.52 7.79 -6.43
CA ALA A 100 1.03 9.04 -6.94
C ALA A 100 1.71 8.76 -8.29
N PRO A 101 1.50 9.60 -9.32
CA PRO A 101 2.16 9.43 -10.61
C PRO A 101 3.68 9.58 -10.51
N VAL A 102 4.18 10.07 -9.38
CA VAL A 102 5.59 10.22 -9.03
C VAL A 102 5.84 9.54 -7.67
N PRO A 103 7.01 8.92 -7.44
CA PRO A 103 7.34 8.35 -6.12
C PRO A 103 7.44 9.45 -5.05
N LEU A 104 6.60 9.38 -4.02
CA LEU A 104 6.58 10.34 -2.90
C LEU A 104 6.93 9.67 -1.58
N VAL A 105 7.65 10.41 -0.74
CA VAL A 105 8.00 9.95 0.61
C VAL A 105 6.74 9.79 1.48
N GLU A 106 5.88 10.79 1.44
CA GLU A 106 4.64 10.86 2.22
C GLU A 106 3.64 9.78 1.79
N ALA A 107 3.62 9.41 0.49
CA ALA A 107 2.74 8.36 -0.01
C ALA A 107 3.10 6.98 0.55
N GLU A 108 4.39 6.66 0.62
CA GLU A 108 4.85 5.39 1.21
C GLU A 108 4.64 5.39 2.73
N GLN A 109 4.87 6.52 3.41
CA GLN A 109 4.55 6.67 4.83
C GLN A 109 3.06 6.43 5.08
N ALA A 110 2.19 7.00 4.26
CA ALA A 110 0.75 6.78 4.32
C ALA A 110 0.36 5.32 4.13
N ALA A 111 0.96 4.66 3.13
CA ALA A 111 0.70 3.26 2.88
C ALA A 111 1.07 2.36 4.07
N TRP A 112 2.21 2.62 4.73
CA TRP A 112 2.62 1.88 5.92
C TRP A 112 1.74 2.13 7.13
N GLN A 113 1.29 3.37 7.37
CA GLN A 113 0.38 3.66 8.47
C GLN A 113 -0.97 2.96 8.29
N TRP A 114 -1.54 3.00 7.08
CA TRP A 114 -2.78 2.30 6.78
C TRP A 114 -2.66 0.79 6.93
N THR A 115 -1.56 0.22 6.45
CA THR A 115 -1.26 -1.19 6.66
C THR A 115 -1.18 -1.52 8.15
N ALA A 116 -0.46 -0.73 8.94
CA ALA A 116 -0.34 -0.93 10.38
C ALA A 116 -1.70 -0.82 11.09
N GLN A 117 -2.57 0.12 10.69
CA GLN A 117 -3.92 0.25 11.23
C GLN A 117 -4.76 -1.00 10.98
N ILE A 118 -4.78 -1.50 9.74
CA ILE A 118 -5.52 -2.72 9.38
C ILE A 118 -5.04 -3.91 10.21
N LEU A 119 -3.72 -4.05 10.36
CA LEU A 119 -3.14 -5.15 11.14
C LEU A 119 -3.49 -5.06 12.63
N VAL A 120 -3.56 -3.86 13.21
CA VAL A 120 -4.00 -3.67 14.60
C VAL A 120 -5.48 -4.02 14.77
N GLU A 121 -6.34 -3.58 13.85
CA GLU A 121 -7.77 -3.94 13.86
C GLU A 121 -7.94 -5.46 13.77
N ARG A 122 -7.14 -6.12 12.92
CA ARG A 122 -7.16 -7.57 12.73
C ARG A 122 -6.62 -8.35 13.93
N ALA A 123 -5.54 -7.89 14.54
CA ALA A 123 -4.94 -8.49 15.72
C ALA A 123 -5.89 -8.53 16.92
N ALA A 124 -6.94 -7.70 16.92
CA ALA A 124 -7.95 -7.72 17.95
C ALA A 124 -8.84 -8.98 17.92
N GLU A 125 -8.78 -9.75 16.83
CA GLU A 125 -9.58 -10.97 16.59
C GLU A 125 -8.70 -12.20 16.30
N ASP A 126 -7.41 -12.00 16.03
CA ASP A 126 -6.42 -13.06 15.79
C ASP A 126 -5.31 -13.02 16.86
N PRO A 127 -5.32 -13.95 17.83
CA PRO A 127 -4.29 -14.03 18.88
C PRO A 127 -2.88 -14.27 18.36
N ALA A 128 -2.72 -15.00 17.24
CA ALA A 128 -1.41 -15.28 16.68
C ALA A 128 -0.81 -14.01 16.07
N LEU A 129 -1.60 -13.27 15.29
CA LEU A 129 -1.21 -11.96 14.78
C LEU A 129 -0.91 -10.97 15.92
N SER A 130 -1.75 -10.94 16.97
CA SER A 130 -1.53 -10.11 18.16
C SER A 130 -0.18 -10.39 18.82
N ALA A 131 0.18 -11.67 18.99
CA ALA A 131 1.47 -12.05 19.56
C ALA A 131 2.66 -11.63 18.68
N VAL A 132 2.52 -11.65 17.35
CA VAL A 132 3.55 -11.15 16.43
C VAL A 132 3.72 -9.65 16.58
N LEU A 133 2.63 -8.88 16.58
CA LEU A 133 2.69 -7.42 16.73
C LEU A 133 3.27 -6.99 18.09
N ALA A 134 2.93 -7.70 19.16
CA ALA A 134 3.43 -7.40 20.51
C ALA A 134 4.96 -7.60 20.66
N ARG A 135 5.57 -8.44 19.82
CA ARG A 135 7.01 -8.74 19.84
C ARG A 135 7.85 -7.86 18.92
N ALA A 136 7.23 -6.85 18.30
CA ALA A 136 7.90 -5.97 17.35
C ALA A 136 9.15 -5.31 17.96
N GLN A 137 10.27 -5.47 17.25
CA GLN A 137 11.50 -4.74 17.58
C GLN A 137 11.44 -3.33 16.97
N LEU A 138 12.11 -2.36 17.58
CA LEU A 138 12.11 -0.96 17.11
C LEU A 138 12.93 -0.70 15.85
N ARG A 139 13.71 -1.67 15.38
CA ARG A 139 14.54 -1.50 14.18
C ARG A 139 13.99 -2.41 13.08
N PRO A 140 13.27 -1.86 12.09
CA PRO A 140 12.90 -2.64 10.93
C PRO A 140 14.16 -2.94 10.13
N GLU A 141 14.51 -4.21 9.98
CA GLU A 141 15.49 -4.62 8.99
C GLU A 141 14.88 -4.41 7.59
N LYS A 142 15.70 -3.91 6.65
CA LYS A 142 15.24 -3.57 5.29
C LYS A 142 14.62 -4.77 4.57
N ASP A 143 15.20 -5.95 4.80
CA ASP A 143 14.84 -7.21 4.14
C ASP A 143 13.89 -8.07 5.01
N ALA A 144 13.39 -7.53 6.12
CA ALA A 144 12.40 -8.23 6.94
C ALA A 144 11.06 -8.38 6.20
N PRO A 145 10.28 -9.43 6.53
CA PRO A 145 8.91 -9.61 6.04
C PRO A 145 8.02 -8.37 6.28
N VAL A 146 7.00 -8.18 5.44
CA VAL A 146 6.13 -7.00 5.49
C VAL A 146 5.41 -6.89 6.82
N LEU A 147 4.94 -8.02 7.38
CA LEU A 147 4.31 -8.04 8.69
C LEU A 147 5.29 -7.60 9.79
N SER A 148 6.52 -8.11 9.78
CA SER A 148 7.56 -7.72 10.75
C SER A 148 7.90 -6.24 10.66
N ARG A 149 7.99 -5.69 9.44
CA ARG A 149 8.22 -4.26 9.21
C ARG A 149 7.04 -3.41 9.68
N ALA A 150 5.80 -3.80 9.36
CA ALA A 150 4.61 -3.10 9.82
C ALA A 150 4.53 -3.10 11.36
N ALA A 151 4.87 -4.21 12.00
CA ALA A 151 4.94 -4.32 13.45
C ALA A 151 6.01 -3.40 14.05
N ALA A 152 7.22 -3.38 13.49
CA ALA A 152 8.30 -2.48 13.91
C ALA A 152 7.92 -1.00 13.75
N TYR A 153 7.30 -0.65 12.63
CA TYR A 153 6.79 0.68 12.37
C TYR A 153 5.67 1.09 13.33
N LEU A 154 4.78 0.17 13.68
CA LEU A 154 3.76 0.41 14.69
C LEU A 154 4.38 0.72 16.05
N ALA A 155 5.37 -0.08 16.48
CA ALA A 155 6.09 0.12 17.73
C ALA A 155 6.86 1.45 17.76
N LEU A 156 7.48 1.84 16.63
CA LEU A 156 8.11 3.15 16.48
C LEU A 156 7.09 4.27 16.54
N PHE A 157 5.99 4.18 15.78
CA PHE A 157 4.96 5.22 15.72
C PHE A 157 4.38 5.53 17.09
N GLU A 158 4.20 4.49 17.91
CA GLU A 158 3.69 4.63 19.26
C GLU A 158 4.66 5.35 20.20
N ARG A 159 5.95 5.02 20.14
CA ARG A 159 6.98 5.59 21.03
C ARG A 159 7.42 6.99 20.59
N ASP A 160 7.65 7.14 19.29
CA ASP A 160 8.11 8.36 18.66
C ASP A 160 7.64 8.39 17.18
N PRO A 161 6.53 9.09 16.89
CA PRO A 161 6.05 9.25 15.51
C PRO A 161 7.12 9.79 14.56
N ARG A 162 8.03 10.66 15.02
CA ARG A 162 9.12 11.18 14.18
C ARG A 162 10.10 10.07 13.81
N ALA A 163 10.42 9.19 14.75
CA ALA A 163 11.26 8.02 14.48
C ALA A 163 10.60 7.05 13.48
N PHE A 164 9.28 6.89 13.51
CA PHE A 164 8.56 6.15 12.45
C PHE A 164 8.79 6.78 11.07
N TYR A 165 8.55 8.08 10.92
CA TYR A 165 8.70 8.75 9.63
C TYR A 165 10.14 8.67 9.10
N TRP A 166 11.11 8.87 10.00
CA TRP A 166 12.52 8.71 9.68
C TRP A 166 12.88 7.26 9.32
N ALA A 167 12.33 6.27 10.00
CA ALA A 167 12.59 4.85 9.71
C ALA A 167 11.96 4.38 8.39
N VAL A 168 10.81 4.94 7.99
CA VAL A 168 10.24 4.68 6.66
C VAL A 168 11.14 5.30 5.58
N GLU A 169 11.58 6.53 5.78
CA GLU A 169 12.46 7.25 4.85
C GLU A 169 13.85 6.59 4.71
N SER A 170 14.47 6.21 5.83
CA SER A 170 15.83 5.63 5.87
C SER A 170 15.88 4.12 5.62
N GLY A 171 14.84 3.39 6.04
CA GLY A 171 14.75 1.93 5.92
C GLY A 171 14.02 1.45 4.67
N GLY A 172 13.23 2.31 4.03
CA GLY A 172 12.72 2.06 2.70
C GLY A 172 13.89 1.97 1.72
N GLY A 173 13.85 1.02 0.79
CA GLY A 173 14.65 1.11 -0.44
C GLY A 173 14.14 2.28 -1.30
N PHE A 174 14.06 3.47 -0.71
CA PHE A 174 13.52 4.66 -1.33
C PHE A 174 14.31 4.89 -2.60
N PRO A 175 13.63 4.96 -3.75
CA PRO A 175 14.31 5.29 -4.98
C PRO A 175 15.05 6.61 -4.75
N ARG A 176 16.29 6.73 -5.25
CA ARG A 176 16.98 8.03 -5.31
C ARG A 176 16.14 9.12 -6.00
N GLU A 177 15.10 8.69 -6.72
CA GLU A 177 14.16 9.53 -7.44
C GLU A 177 12.91 9.94 -6.64
N ALA A 178 12.79 9.55 -5.37
CA ALA A 178 11.66 9.98 -4.54
C ALA A 178 11.79 11.46 -4.17
N VAL A 179 10.63 12.12 -4.06
CA VAL A 179 10.53 13.54 -3.75
C VAL A 179 9.54 13.76 -2.61
N ARG A 180 9.75 14.81 -1.82
CA ARG A 180 8.77 15.25 -0.83
C ARG A 180 7.73 16.14 -1.52
N LEU A 181 6.48 16.07 -1.07
CA LEU A 181 5.44 16.95 -1.58
C LEU A 181 5.79 18.43 -1.33
N THR A 182 6.33 18.76 -0.16
CA THR A 182 6.71 20.14 0.19
C THR A 182 7.79 20.69 -0.74
N ASP A 183 8.83 19.88 -1.03
CA ASP A 183 9.92 20.30 -1.93
C ASP A 183 9.39 20.56 -3.34
N LEU A 184 8.43 19.75 -3.77
CA LEU A 184 7.77 19.86 -5.06
C LEU A 184 6.88 21.11 -5.13
N GLU A 185 6.10 21.39 -4.09
CA GLU A 185 5.28 22.59 -3.97
C GLU A 185 6.12 23.86 -3.97
N ASP A 186 7.20 23.89 -3.19
CA ASP A 186 8.14 24.99 -3.13
C ASP A 186 8.79 25.23 -4.50
N LEU A 187 9.20 24.15 -5.17
CA LEU A 187 9.80 24.27 -6.51
C LEU A 187 8.80 24.82 -7.53
N VAL A 188 7.55 24.33 -7.54
CA VAL A 188 6.50 24.81 -8.46
C VAL A 188 6.13 26.26 -8.16
N ALA A 189 6.06 26.65 -6.89
CA ALA A 189 5.81 28.04 -6.49
C ALA A 189 6.92 28.98 -6.95
N LEU A 190 8.19 28.57 -6.81
CA LEU A 190 9.36 29.38 -7.15
C LEU A 190 9.69 29.40 -8.65
N ARG A 191 9.51 28.27 -9.34
CA ARG A 191 10.02 28.02 -10.70
C ARG A 191 8.97 27.48 -11.67
N GLY A 192 7.69 27.58 -11.35
CA GLY A 192 6.61 27.01 -12.15
C GLY A 192 6.58 27.52 -13.60
N ARG A 193 6.98 28.77 -13.84
CA ARG A 193 7.07 29.33 -15.21
C ARG A 193 8.20 28.70 -16.01
N GLU A 194 9.39 28.58 -15.43
CA GLU A 194 10.53 27.92 -16.07
C GLU A 194 10.23 26.44 -16.34
N ILE A 195 9.58 25.76 -15.40
CA ILE A 195 9.16 24.35 -15.56
C ILE A 195 8.11 24.20 -16.66
N ALA A 196 7.15 25.12 -16.75
CA ALA A 196 6.15 25.13 -17.82
C ALA A 196 6.77 25.36 -19.20
N ALA A 197 7.87 26.12 -19.27
CA ALA A 197 8.59 26.40 -20.52
C ALA A 197 9.51 25.26 -20.98
N LEU A 198 9.76 24.23 -20.15
CA LEU A 198 10.56 23.08 -20.56
C LEU A 198 9.86 22.28 -21.67
N GLU A 199 10.56 22.07 -22.77
CA GLU A 199 10.08 21.19 -23.86
C GLU A 199 10.23 19.71 -23.50
N ARG A 200 11.25 19.36 -22.71
CA ARG A 200 11.59 17.97 -22.35
C ARG A 200 11.96 17.87 -20.88
N ALA A 201 11.73 16.69 -20.31
CA ALA A 201 12.14 16.38 -18.94
C ALA A 201 13.68 16.40 -18.84
N PRO A 202 14.26 17.02 -17.79
CA PRO A 202 15.70 17.06 -17.62
C PRO A 202 16.27 15.66 -17.34
N GLN A 203 17.55 15.49 -17.69
CA GLN A 203 18.31 14.24 -17.55
C GLN A 203 19.55 14.46 -16.68
N GLY A 204 20.12 13.38 -16.14
CA GLY A 204 21.32 13.42 -15.29
C GLY A 204 21.01 13.49 -13.80
N VAL A 205 21.96 13.99 -13.01
CA VAL A 205 21.83 14.06 -11.53
C VAL A 205 21.23 15.39 -11.08
N TYR A 206 21.62 16.49 -11.74
CA TYR A 206 21.14 17.84 -11.45
C TYR A 206 20.65 18.53 -12.72
N GLY A 207 19.52 19.22 -12.61
CA GLY A 207 18.97 20.09 -13.65
C GLY A 207 19.10 21.56 -13.26
N GLU A 208 19.16 22.44 -14.24
CA GLU A 208 19.21 23.89 -14.04
C GLU A 208 17.87 24.53 -14.38
N LEU A 209 17.36 25.38 -13.48
CA LEU A 209 16.18 26.21 -13.68
C LEU A 209 16.56 27.65 -13.32
N GLY A 210 16.61 28.52 -14.32
CA GLY A 210 17.27 29.82 -14.18
C GLY A 210 18.76 29.63 -13.86
N ASN A 211 19.24 30.28 -12.79
CA ASN A 211 20.65 30.22 -12.37
C ASN A 211 20.87 29.33 -11.12
N ARG A 212 20.01 28.34 -10.89
CA ARG A 212 20.11 27.43 -9.74
C ARG A 212 20.03 25.97 -10.18
N ARG A 213 20.78 25.11 -9.47
CA ARG A 213 20.80 23.67 -9.64
C ARG A 213 19.82 23.00 -8.69
N TYR A 214 19.07 22.03 -9.20
CA TYR A 214 18.10 21.22 -8.45
C TYR A 214 18.31 19.74 -8.75
N PRO A 215 17.97 18.82 -7.82
CA PRO A 215 17.94 17.39 -8.13
C PRO A 215 17.02 17.09 -9.32
N VAL A 216 17.49 16.28 -10.28
CA VAL A 216 16.70 15.97 -11.49
C VAL A 216 15.38 15.29 -11.17
N SER A 217 15.33 14.43 -10.15
CA SER A 217 14.10 13.77 -9.71
C SER A 217 13.00 14.78 -9.35
N LEU A 218 13.35 15.82 -8.59
CA LEU A 218 12.45 16.89 -8.19
C LEU A 218 11.94 17.68 -9.41
N VAL A 219 12.84 18.05 -10.33
CA VAL A 219 12.44 18.79 -11.54
C VAL A 219 11.59 17.93 -12.47
N ARG A 220 11.91 16.63 -12.62
CA ARG A 220 11.10 15.68 -13.40
C ARG A 220 9.72 15.50 -12.80
N ALA A 221 9.60 15.40 -11.48
CA ALA A 221 8.32 15.31 -10.81
C ALA A 221 7.47 16.57 -11.05
N ALA A 222 8.07 17.76 -10.90
CA ALA A 222 7.39 19.02 -11.19
C ALA A 222 7.00 19.14 -12.68
N PHE A 223 7.87 18.72 -13.58
CA PHE A 223 7.60 18.67 -15.02
C PHE A 223 6.42 17.73 -15.34
N ALA A 224 6.35 16.56 -14.73
CA ALA A 224 5.26 15.60 -14.92
C ALA A 224 3.92 16.16 -14.42
N LEU A 225 3.95 16.97 -13.37
CA LEU A 225 2.77 17.55 -12.71
C LEU A 225 2.40 18.95 -13.21
N ARG A 226 3.07 19.46 -14.26
CA ARG A 226 2.87 20.84 -14.75
C ARG A 226 1.49 21.09 -15.37
N SER A 227 0.75 20.03 -15.69
CA SER A 227 -0.64 20.13 -16.15
C SER A 227 -1.54 20.63 -15.01
N GLY A 228 -2.39 21.62 -15.32
CA GLY A 228 -3.22 22.30 -14.32
C GLY A 228 -3.98 21.34 -13.39
N GLY A 229 -3.80 21.52 -12.08
CA GLY A 229 -4.54 20.82 -11.04
C GLY A 229 -3.97 19.48 -10.56
N GLN A 230 -2.92 18.93 -11.17
CA GLN A 230 -2.37 17.64 -10.71
C GLN A 230 -1.75 17.73 -9.31
N LEU A 231 -1.01 18.80 -9.02
CA LEU A 231 -0.45 19.03 -7.68
C LEU A 231 -1.54 19.21 -6.61
N VAL A 232 -2.65 19.84 -6.96
CA VAL A 232 -3.80 20.00 -6.05
C VAL A 232 -4.44 18.66 -5.75
N ARG A 233 -4.72 17.84 -6.78
CA ARG A 233 -5.26 16.48 -6.59
C ARG A 233 -4.34 15.62 -5.74
N LEU A 234 -3.03 15.74 -5.94
CA LEU A 234 -2.05 15.02 -5.16
C LEU A 234 -2.07 15.44 -3.68
N ARG A 235 -2.16 16.75 -3.42
CA ARG A 235 -2.33 17.29 -2.07
C ARG A 235 -3.62 16.80 -1.42
N GLU A 236 -4.74 16.80 -2.15
CA GLU A 236 -6.02 16.31 -1.62
C GLU A 236 -5.96 14.83 -1.25
N ALA A 237 -5.33 14.00 -2.10
CA ALA A 237 -5.11 12.58 -1.85
C ALA A 237 -4.28 12.33 -0.58
N LEU A 238 -3.22 13.11 -0.37
CA LEU A 238 -2.36 13.01 0.82
C LEU A 238 -2.95 13.70 2.06
N GLY A 239 -3.72 14.78 1.90
CA GLY A 239 -4.34 15.52 3.01
C GLY A 239 -5.44 14.72 3.72
N ALA A 240 -6.14 13.85 2.99
CA ALA A 240 -7.06 12.88 3.59
C ALA A 240 -6.36 11.93 4.58
N TYR A 241 -5.06 11.70 4.39
CA TYR A 241 -4.25 10.87 5.26
C TYR A 241 -3.76 11.62 6.52
N ASP A 242 -3.19 12.82 6.38
CA ASP A 242 -2.62 13.53 7.54
C ASP A 242 -3.69 13.93 8.58
N THR A 243 -4.89 14.24 8.11
CA THR A 243 -6.00 14.71 8.97
C THR A 243 -6.74 13.57 9.68
N ALA A 244 -6.93 12.42 9.01
CA ALA A 244 -7.72 11.31 9.54
C ALA A 244 -6.88 10.10 9.97
N GLY A 245 -5.75 9.83 9.31
CA GLY A 245 -4.94 8.63 9.51
C GLY A 245 -4.29 8.55 10.88
N ILE A 246 -3.57 9.60 11.29
CA ILE A 246 -2.86 9.63 12.59
C ILE A 246 -3.83 9.46 13.77
N PRO A 247 -4.94 10.22 13.89
CA PRO A 247 -5.91 10.01 14.95
C PRO A 247 -6.57 8.61 14.90
N SER A 248 -6.86 8.11 13.69
CA SER A 248 -7.51 6.81 13.52
C SER A 248 -6.62 5.64 13.97
N LEU A 249 -5.35 5.63 13.56
CA LEU A 249 -4.37 4.63 13.99
C LEU A 249 -4.19 4.64 15.52
N ARG A 250 -4.10 5.83 16.13
CA ARG A 250 -4.03 5.95 17.60
C ARG A 250 -5.27 5.38 18.29
N ALA A 251 -6.46 5.62 17.73
CA ALA A 251 -7.70 5.07 18.26
C ALA A 251 -7.75 3.54 18.15
N ALA A 252 -7.31 2.97 17.01
CA ALA A 252 -7.22 1.53 16.80
C ALA A 252 -6.25 0.88 17.82
N LEU A 253 -5.06 1.46 17.99
CA LEU A 253 -4.08 1.02 18.99
C LEU A 253 -4.63 1.03 20.42
N THR A 254 -5.31 2.11 20.80
CA THR A 254 -5.90 2.25 22.13
C THR A 254 -6.98 1.19 22.37
N ARG A 255 -7.77 0.86 21.34
CA ARG A 255 -8.81 -0.16 21.41
C ARG A 255 -8.22 -1.56 21.57
N TRP A 256 -7.19 -1.88 20.78
CA TRP A 256 -6.50 -3.17 20.85
C TRP A 256 -5.90 -3.42 22.24
N ARG A 257 -5.28 -2.41 22.85
CA ARG A 257 -4.65 -2.51 24.18
C ARG A 257 -5.60 -2.74 25.36
N ARG A 258 -6.87 -2.43 25.20
CA ARG A 258 -7.87 -2.56 26.28
C ARG A 258 -8.50 -3.94 26.33
N ARG A 259 -8.24 -4.78 25.32
CA ARG A 259 -8.70 -6.18 25.27
C ARG A 259 -7.68 -7.07 25.97
#